data_AF-A0A6S6G576-F1
#
_entry.id   AF-A0A6S6G576-F1
#
_cell.length_a   1.000
_cell.length_b   1.000
_cell.length_c   1.000
_cell.angle_alpha   90.00
_cell.angle_beta   90.00
_cell.angle_gamma   90.00
#
_symmetry.space_group_name_H-M   'P 1'
#
loop_
_entity.id
_entity.type
_entity.pdbx_description
1 polymer ?
#
loop_
_entity_poly.entity_id
_entity_poly.type
_entity_poly.pdbx_seq_one_letter_code
_entity_poly.pdbx_strand_id
1 'polypeptide(L)'
;MRSPVALSIWAGIFALATIGSLAVKDALASAPQVELSGKTNAAIAAMLRGQGFAVRVEPHRFQSWIFFGTRGACRIAARDAVNAAHYAEAFREQMARIGSVRYLYRGNRTVGPPELTALLYRLVPRSLDRFGVHISRSVPIAVATSAGCSGGDFGLAHIAVAP
;
A
#
# COMPACT_ATOMS: atom_id res chain seq x y z
N MET A 1 34.83 46.12 -37.43
CA MET A 1 34.85 44.65 -37.28
C MET A 1 34.34 44.31 -35.88
N ARG A 2 33.12 43.76 -35.76
CA ARG A 2 32.52 43.30 -34.49
C ARG A 2 32.09 41.85 -34.70
N SER A 3 32.68 40.91 -33.96
CA SER A 3 32.34 39.49 -33.99
C SER A 3 31.01 39.20 -33.28
N PRO A 4 30.10 38.40 -33.85
CA PRO A 4 28.89 37.92 -33.17
C PRO A 4 28.98 36.42 -32.91
N VAL A 5 29.66 35.96 -31.85
CA VAL A 5 29.63 34.54 -31.46
C VAL A 5 29.70 34.42 -29.94
N ALA A 6 28.60 34.68 -29.24
CA ALA A 6 28.52 34.39 -27.79
C ALA A 6 27.06 34.28 -27.28
N LEU A 7 26.13 33.81 -28.12
CA LEU A 7 24.70 33.83 -27.78
C LEU A 7 23.98 32.55 -28.19
N SER A 8 24.61 31.39 -27.99
CA SER A 8 24.01 30.10 -28.37
C SER A 8 24.28 28.94 -27.39
N ILE A 9 25.05 29.17 -26.32
CA ILE A 9 25.37 28.10 -25.34
C ILE A 9 24.33 28.02 -24.21
N TRP A 10 23.69 29.15 -23.86
CA TRP A 10 22.75 29.20 -22.73
C TRP A 10 21.38 28.57 -23.00
N ALA A 11 20.97 28.43 -24.25
CA ALA A 11 19.68 27.83 -24.61
C ALA A 11 19.65 26.29 -24.48
N GLY A 12 20.82 25.62 -24.57
CA GLY A 12 20.89 24.15 -24.49
C GLY A 12 20.77 23.60 -23.06
N ILE A 13 21.23 24.35 -22.05
CA ILE A 13 21.25 23.89 -20.66
C ILE A 13 19.85 23.91 -20.03
N PHE A 14 19.00 24.88 -20.41
CA PHE A 14 17.62 24.97 -19.92
C PHE A 14 16.70 23.87 -20.49
N ALA A 15 16.94 23.42 -21.73
CA ALA A 15 16.14 22.35 -22.34
C ALA A 15 16.41 20.97 -21.73
N LEU A 16 17.64 20.70 -21.26
CA LEU A 16 17.99 19.46 -20.56
C LEU A 16 17.42 19.40 -19.14
N ALA A 17 17.29 20.54 -18.45
CA ALA A 17 16.74 20.60 -17.09
C ALA A 17 15.22 20.35 -17.05
N THR A 18 14.47 20.78 -18.07
CA THR A 18 13.01 20.63 -18.09
C THR A 18 12.56 19.24 -18.51
N ILE A 19 13.23 18.58 -19.47
CA ILE A 19 12.94 17.19 -19.86
C ILE A 19 13.24 16.21 -18.71
N GLY A 20 14.31 16.46 -17.94
CA GLY A 20 14.62 15.68 -16.74
C GLY A 20 13.52 15.74 -15.67
N SER A 21 12.83 16.89 -15.52
CA SER A 21 11.80 17.06 -14.50
C SER A 21 10.51 16.23 -14.75
N LEU A 22 10.17 15.98 -16.01
CA LEU A 22 8.95 15.25 -16.39
C LEU A 22 9.16 13.73 -16.36
N ALA A 23 10.30 13.23 -16.81
CA ALA A 23 10.63 11.81 -16.77
C ALA A 23 10.77 11.27 -15.34
N VAL A 24 11.26 12.11 -14.42
CA VAL A 24 11.35 11.78 -13.00
C VAL A 24 9.95 11.62 -12.40
N LYS A 25 8.95 12.40 -12.82
CA LYS A 25 7.58 12.33 -12.25
C LYS A 25 6.86 11.03 -12.61
N ASP A 26 7.01 10.54 -13.84
CA ASP A 26 6.40 9.28 -14.29
C ASP A 26 7.13 8.04 -13.76
N ALA A 27 8.46 8.07 -13.69
CA ALA A 27 9.23 6.99 -13.06
C ALA A 27 8.99 6.92 -11.53
N LEU A 28 8.67 8.05 -10.88
CA LEU A 28 8.32 8.08 -9.45
C LEU A 28 6.88 7.65 -9.14
N ALA A 29 5.97 7.67 -10.11
CA ALA A 29 4.55 7.46 -9.85
C ALA A 29 4.10 5.99 -9.91
N SER A 30 4.71 5.14 -10.75
CA SER A 30 3.92 4.02 -11.31
C SER A 30 4.49 2.61 -11.08
N ALA A 31 5.80 2.38 -11.20
CA ALA A 31 6.34 1.02 -11.24
C ALA A 31 6.46 0.31 -9.86
N PRO A 32 7.06 0.89 -8.81
CA PRO A 32 7.30 0.15 -7.56
C PRO A 32 6.04 -0.07 -6.72
N GLN A 33 4.97 0.70 -6.94
CA GLN A 33 3.76 0.60 -6.12
C GLN A 33 2.86 -0.56 -6.53
N VAL A 34 2.83 -0.92 -7.82
CA VAL A 34 2.03 -2.04 -8.34
C VAL A 34 2.61 -3.38 -7.89
N GLU A 35 3.95 -3.53 -7.95
CA GLU A 35 4.62 -4.76 -7.50
C GLU A 35 4.47 -4.98 -5.99
N LEU A 36 4.62 -3.92 -5.19
CA LEU A 36 4.47 -3.99 -3.73
C LEU A 36 3.03 -4.34 -3.32
N SER A 37 2.04 -3.83 -4.06
CA SER A 37 0.63 -4.20 -3.86
C SER A 37 0.41 -5.68 -4.19
N GLY A 38 1.03 -6.20 -5.25
CA GLY A 38 1.02 -7.63 -5.58
C GLY A 38 1.61 -8.51 -4.47
N LYS A 39 2.78 -8.16 -3.93
CA LYS A 39 3.43 -8.88 -2.81
C LYS A 39 2.55 -8.87 -1.56
N THR A 40 1.94 -7.72 -1.24
CA THR A 40 1.04 -7.57 -0.09
C THR A 40 -0.21 -8.45 -0.26
N ASN A 41 -0.81 -8.40 -1.43
CA ASN A 41 -2.00 -9.20 -1.78
C ASN A 41 -1.72 -10.71 -1.64
N ALA A 42 -0.57 -11.17 -2.12
CA ALA A 42 -0.13 -12.54 -1.96
C ALA A 42 0.06 -12.91 -0.47
N ALA A 43 0.69 -12.03 0.30
CA ALA A 43 0.91 -12.24 1.74
C ALA A 43 -0.39 -12.34 2.55
N ILE A 44 -1.38 -11.47 2.29
CA ILE A 44 -2.69 -11.53 2.95
C ILE A 44 -3.38 -12.88 2.64
N ALA A 45 -3.44 -13.25 1.36
CA ALA A 45 -4.09 -14.49 0.95
C ALA A 45 -3.38 -15.72 1.53
N ALA A 46 -2.04 -15.75 1.51
CA ALA A 46 -1.25 -16.84 2.07
C ALA A 46 -1.45 -16.96 3.59
N MET A 47 -1.45 -15.85 4.31
CA MET A 47 -1.67 -15.82 5.77
C MET A 47 -3.05 -16.40 6.12
N LEU A 48 -4.11 -15.93 5.46
CA LEU A 48 -5.47 -16.41 5.70
C LEU A 48 -5.62 -17.91 5.35
N ARG A 49 -5.07 -18.34 4.20
CA ARG A 49 -5.11 -19.77 3.82
C ARG A 49 -4.31 -20.64 4.80
N GLY A 50 -3.15 -20.18 5.25
CA GLY A 50 -2.34 -20.87 6.27
C GLY A 50 -3.06 -21.02 7.61
N GLN A 51 -4.02 -20.14 7.90
CA GLN A 51 -4.92 -20.23 9.05
C GLN A 51 -6.18 -21.09 8.77
N GLY A 52 -6.27 -21.75 7.61
CA GLY A 52 -7.40 -22.62 7.26
C GLY A 52 -8.65 -21.89 6.79
N PHE A 53 -8.55 -20.64 6.33
CA PHE A 53 -9.68 -19.96 5.70
C PHE A 53 -9.83 -20.38 4.23
N ALA A 54 -11.07 -20.56 3.79
CA ALA A 54 -11.40 -20.52 2.37
C ALA A 54 -11.40 -19.06 1.89
N VAL A 55 -10.47 -18.70 1.00
CA VAL A 55 -10.23 -17.30 0.59
C VAL A 55 -10.76 -17.04 -0.82
N ARG A 56 -11.69 -16.10 -0.95
CA ARG A 56 -12.16 -15.50 -2.20
C ARG A 56 -11.56 -14.11 -2.34
N VAL A 57 -11.06 -13.78 -3.53
CA VAL A 57 -10.46 -12.46 -3.83
C VAL A 57 -11.38 -11.69 -4.74
N GLU A 58 -11.64 -10.43 -4.41
CA GLU A 58 -12.43 -9.51 -5.22
C GLU A 58 -11.54 -8.34 -5.67
N PRO A 59 -11.19 -8.29 -6.96
CA PRO A 59 -10.41 -7.19 -7.49
C PRO A 59 -11.29 -5.94 -7.60
N HIS A 60 -10.85 -4.83 -7.01
CA HIS A 60 -11.48 -3.53 -7.23
C HIS A 60 -10.64 -2.70 -8.20
N ARG A 61 -11.25 -2.24 -9.28
CA ARG A 61 -10.62 -1.32 -10.22
C ARG A 61 -10.33 -0.01 -9.46
N PHE A 62 -9.06 0.42 -9.44
CA PHE A 62 -8.58 1.63 -8.76
C PHE A 62 -8.51 1.58 -7.22
N GLN A 63 -8.72 0.41 -6.60
CA GLN A 63 -8.50 0.20 -5.17
C GLN A 63 -7.61 -1.04 -4.95
N SER A 64 -7.18 -1.25 -3.70
CA SER A 64 -6.59 -2.54 -3.32
C SER A 64 -7.62 -3.65 -3.39
N TRP A 65 -7.18 -4.87 -3.68
CA TRP A 65 -8.06 -6.05 -3.66
C TRP A 65 -8.65 -6.27 -2.26
N ILE A 66 -9.85 -6.83 -2.22
CA ILE A 66 -10.50 -7.26 -0.97
C ILE A 66 -10.44 -8.78 -0.90
N PHE A 67 -9.97 -9.27 0.24
CA PHE A 67 -9.84 -10.69 0.54
C PHE A 67 -10.94 -11.09 1.50
N PHE A 68 -11.84 -11.95 1.05
CA PHE A 68 -12.88 -12.54 1.89
C PHE A 68 -12.45 -13.94 2.33
N GLY A 69 -12.37 -14.17 3.64
CA GLY A 69 -12.08 -15.46 4.22
C GLY A 69 -13.28 -16.02 4.98
N THR A 70 -13.52 -17.33 4.87
CA THR A 70 -14.48 -18.05 5.72
C THR A 70 -13.84 -19.27 6.38
N ARG A 71 -14.14 -19.47 7.68
CA ARG A 71 -13.73 -20.63 8.48
C ARG A 71 -14.82 -20.95 9.51
N GLY A 72 -15.69 -21.90 9.20
CA GLY A 72 -16.90 -22.15 9.98
C GLY A 72 -17.79 -20.89 10.07
N ALA A 73 -18.12 -20.45 11.28
CA ALA A 73 -18.88 -19.21 11.52
C ALA A 73 -18.04 -17.93 11.42
N CYS A 74 -16.71 -18.03 11.39
CA CYS A 74 -15.82 -16.87 11.26
C CYS A 74 -15.76 -16.42 9.80
N ARG A 75 -16.10 -15.14 9.57
CA ARG A 75 -15.99 -14.44 8.29
C ARG A 75 -15.09 -13.24 8.47
N ILE A 76 -14.13 -13.07 7.57
CA ILE A 76 -13.19 -11.96 7.57
C ILE A 76 -13.17 -11.31 6.20
N ALA A 77 -13.06 -9.98 6.19
CA ALA A 77 -12.64 -9.24 5.01
C ALA A 77 -11.36 -8.47 5.36
N ALA A 78 -10.35 -8.54 4.50
CA ALA A 78 -9.09 -7.84 4.66
C ALA A 78 -8.69 -7.13 3.37
N ARG A 79 -8.00 -5.99 3.50
CA ARG A 79 -7.39 -5.29 2.35
C ARG A 79 -6.14 -4.54 2.78
N ASP A 80 -5.28 -4.27 1.82
CA ASP A 80 -4.21 -3.30 1.98
C ASP A 80 -4.81 -1.92 2.34
N ALA A 81 -4.33 -1.34 3.44
CA ALA A 81 -4.74 -0.06 3.99
C ALA A 81 -3.70 1.05 3.77
N VAL A 82 -2.75 0.86 2.85
CA VAL A 82 -1.78 1.90 2.47
C VAL A 82 -2.52 3.20 2.15
N ASN A 83 -3.55 3.18 1.30
CA ASN A 83 -4.39 4.34 0.98
C ASN A 83 -5.67 4.44 1.84
N ALA A 84 -5.66 3.92 3.07
CA ALA A 84 -6.88 3.78 3.86
C ALA A 84 -7.63 5.09 4.11
N ALA A 85 -6.96 6.21 4.34
CA ALA A 85 -7.63 7.50 4.55
C ALA A 85 -8.62 7.85 3.41
N HIS A 86 -8.30 7.50 2.17
CA HIS A 86 -9.13 7.79 1.01
C HIS A 86 -10.32 6.84 0.85
N TYR A 87 -10.26 5.63 1.41
CA TYR A 87 -11.25 4.57 1.20
C TYR A 87 -11.85 4.03 2.51
N ALA A 88 -11.55 4.66 3.65
CA ALA A 88 -11.91 4.17 4.98
C ALA A 88 -13.43 4.09 5.17
N GLU A 89 -14.15 5.12 4.74
CA GLU A 89 -15.62 5.17 4.84
C GLU A 89 -16.26 4.15 3.90
N ALA A 90 -15.88 4.16 2.63
CA ALA A 90 -16.41 3.22 1.63
C ALA A 90 -16.18 1.75 2.05
N PHE A 91 -15.01 1.44 2.59
CA PHE A 91 -14.72 0.09 3.09
C PHE A 91 -15.54 -0.24 4.35
N ARG A 92 -15.72 0.72 5.27
CA ARG A 92 -16.58 0.53 6.46
C ARG A 92 -18.02 0.24 6.08
N GLU A 93 -18.57 1.02 5.16
CA GLU A 93 -19.93 0.85 4.67
C GLU A 93 -20.09 -0.53 3.98
N GLN A 94 -19.18 -0.86 3.05
CA GLN A 94 -19.21 -2.12 2.32
C GLN A 94 -19.10 -3.34 3.25
N MET A 95 -18.30 -3.24 4.32
CA MET A 95 -18.04 -4.35 5.25
C MET A 95 -18.96 -4.38 6.48
N ALA A 96 -19.91 -3.45 6.61
CA ALA A 96 -20.80 -3.34 7.76
C ALA A 96 -21.57 -4.65 8.06
N ARG A 97 -21.86 -5.45 7.02
CA ARG A 97 -22.54 -6.75 7.16
C ARG A 97 -21.65 -7.87 7.72
N ILE A 98 -20.32 -7.70 7.69
CA ILE A 98 -19.36 -8.65 8.27
C ILE A 98 -19.08 -8.25 9.71
N GLY A 99 -18.77 -6.98 9.96
CA GLY A 99 -18.51 -6.45 11.29
C GLY A 99 -17.77 -5.11 11.27
N SER A 100 -17.38 -4.63 12.45
CA SER A 100 -16.62 -3.39 12.59
C SER A 100 -15.26 -3.49 11.90
N VAL A 101 -14.89 -2.48 11.11
CA VAL A 101 -13.54 -2.37 10.55
C VAL A 101 -12.55 -1.92 11.64
N ARG A 102 -11.37 -2.53 11.62
CA ARG A 102 -10.19 -2.14 12.41
C ARG A 102 -8.98 -2.09 11.49
N TYR A 103 -7.96 -1.34 11.91
CA TYR A 103 -6.70 -1.24 11.19
C TYR A 103 -5.62 -1.95 12.00
N LEU A 104 -4.82 -2.76 11.32
CA LEU A 104 -3.75 -3.54 11.88
C LEU A 104 -2.42 -3.01 11.35
N TYR A 105 -1.49 -2.69 12.24
CA TYR A 105 -0.19 -2.17 11.85
C TYR A 105 0.89 -2.44 12.90
N ARG A 106 1.93 -3.19 12.53
CA ARG A 106 3.07 -3.53 13.40
C ARG A 106 2.62 -4.10 14.75
N GLY A 107 1.69 -5.06 14.72
CA GLY A 107 1.10 -5.67 15.93
C GLY A 107 0.06 -4.81 16.65
N ASN A 108 -0.13 -3.55 16.26
CA ASN A 108 -1.13 -2.68 16.87
C ASN A 108 -2.46 -2.75 16.14
N ARG A 109 -3.54 -2.50 16.88
CA ARG A 109 -4.91 -2.43 16.38
C ARG A 109 -5.53 -1.08 16.71
N THR A 110 -6.04 -0.40 15.69
CA THR A 110 -6.67 0.92 15.81
C THR A 110 -8.05 0.93 15.15
N VAL A 111 -8.90 1.87 15.56
CA VAL A 111 -10.24 2.07 14.95
C VAL A 111 -10.14 2.91 13.68
N GLY A 112 -9.14 3.80 13.60
CA GLY A 112 -8.86 4.64 12.43
C GLY A 112 -7.57 4.24 11.70
N PRO A 113 -7.41 4.70 10.45
CA PRO A 113 -6.19 4.47 9.68
C PRO A 113 -4.97 5.13 10.35
N PRO A 114 -3.79 4.51 10.32
CA PRO A 114 -2.58 5.09 10.89
C PRO A 114 -1.98 6.15 9.94
N GLU A 115 -2.60 7.32 9.82
CA GLU A 115 -2.30 8.30 8.76
C GLU A 115 -0.84 8.81 8.78
N LEU A 116 -0.41 9.41 9.89
CA LEU A 116 0.93 10.00 9.99
C LEU A 116 2.03 8.94 9.90
N THR A 117 1.84 7.82 10.61
CA THR A 117 2.81 6.74 10.63
C THR A 117 2.93 6.09 9.25
N ALA A 118 1.82 5.76 8.60
CA ALA A 118 1.86 5.19 7.24
C ALA A 118 2.51 6.14 6.22
N LEU A 119 2.33 7.45 6.37
CA LEU A 119 2.98 8.44 5.50
C LEU A 119 4.50 8.46 5.68
N LEU A 120 5.00 8.53 6.92
CA LEU A 120 6.43 8.50 7.22
C LEU A 120 7.09 7.22 6.70
N TYR A 121 6.42 6.07 6.86
CA TYR A 121 6.92 4.78 6.40
C TYR A 121 6.91 4.60 4.88
N ARG A 122 6.20 5.42 4.10
CA ARG A 122 6.36 5.44 2.64
C ARG A 122 7.60 6.20 2.19
N LEU A 123 8.00 7.23 2.94
CA LEU A 123 9.08 8.13 2.55
C LEU A 123 10.45 7.53 2.86
N VAL A 124 10.63 6.94 4.05
CA VAL A 124 11.94 6.46 4.53
C VAL A 124 12.52 5.34 3.65
N PRO A 125 11.80 4.26 3.32
CA PRO A 125 12.37 3.15 2.55
C PRO A 125 12.72 3.55 1.12
N ARG A 126 11.98 4.50 0.52
CA ARG A 126 12.32 5.02 -0.82
C ARG A 126 13.67 5.72 -0.83
N SER A 127 14.01 6.44 0.23
CA SER A 127 15.32 7.07 0.37
C SER A 127 16.42 6.03 0.55
N LEU A 128 16.15 4.97 1.32
CA LEU A 128 17.13 3.92 1.64
C LEU A 128 17.38 2.94 0.47
N ASP A 129 16.35 2.62 -0.33
CA ASP A 129 16.52 1.83 -1.56
C ASP A 129 17.46 2.52 -2.56
N ARG A 130 17.49 3.87 -2.60
CA ARG A 130 18.44 4.62 -3.45
C ARG A 130 19.90 4.41 -3.04
N PHE A 131 20.15 4.01 -1.80
CA PHE A 131 21.48 3.70 -1.27
C PHE A 131 21.74 2.19 -1.24
N GLY A 132 20.91 1.36 -1.90
CA GLY A 132 21.06 -0.09 -1.93
C GLY A 132 20.67 -0.80 -0.62
N VAL A 133 19.99 -0.10 0.30
CA VAL A 133 19.56 -0.67 1.58
C VAL A 133 18.11 -1.14 1.47
N HIS A 134 17.93 -2.44 1.29
CA HIS A 134 16.62 -3.08 1.19
C HIS A 134 16.05 -3.42 2.56
N ILE A 135 14.92 -2.81 2.92
CA ILE A 135 14.27 -3.01 4.22
C ILE A 135 12.85 -3.50 4.00
N SER A 136 12.50 -4.60 4.67
CA SER A 136 11.12 -5.10 4.70
C SER A 136 10.16 -4.03 5.22
N ARG A 137 9.07 -3.80 4.48
CA ARG A 137 8.10 -2.76 4.77
C ARG A 137 6.87 -3.38 5.43
N SER A 138 6.56 -2.97 6.66
CA SER A 138 5.29 -3.31 7.29
C SER A 138 4.15 -2.62 6.56
N VAL A 139 3.08 -3.37 6.27
CA VAL A 139 1.94 -2.86 5.51
C VAL A 139 0.73 -2.72 6.44
N PRO A 140 0.09 -1.54 6.52
CA PRO A 140 -1.17 -1.43 7.25
C PRO A 140 -2.25 -2.25 6.56
N ILE A 141 -3.04 -2.99 7.33
CA ILE A 141 -4.13 -3.83 6.83
C ILE A 141 -5.45 -3.35 7.46
N ALA A 142 -6.47 -3.12 6.64
CA ALA A 142 -7.83 -2.91 7.15
C ALA A 142 -8.54 -4.26 7.20
N VAL A 143 -9.20 -4.55 8.32
CA VAL A 143 -9.87 -5.83 8.56
C VAL A 143 -11.27 -5.63 9.14
N ALA A 144 -12.25 -6.37 8.64
CA ALA A 144 -13.55 -6.54 9.26
C ALA A 144 -13.75 -8.02 9.60
N THR A 145 -14.23 -8.31 10.80
CA THR A 145 -14.43 -9.69 11.28
C THR A 145 -15.82 -9.88 11.84
N SER A 146 -16.45 -11.02 11.55
CA SER A 146 -17.71 -11.42 12.19
C SER A 146 -17.51 -11.79 13.66
N ALA A 147 -18.60 -11.84 14.42
CA ALA A 147 -18.59 -12.26 15.82
C ALA A 147 -17.96 -13.67 16.01
N GLY A 148 -18.16 -14.58 15.05
CA GLY A 148 -17.57 -15.92 15.07
C GLY A 148 -16.04 -15.97 14.99
N CYS A 149 -15.38 -14.84 14.75
CA CYS A 149 -13.93 -14.73 14.74
C CYS A 149 -13.31 -14.32 16.08
N SER A 150 -14.12 -14.03 17.10
CA SER A 150 -13.67 -13.56 18.43
C SER A 150 -12.69 -12.38 18.39
N GLY A 151 -12.77 -11.56 17.34
CA GLY A 151 -11.86 -10.43 17.15
C GLY A 151 -10.40 -10.82 16.90
N GLY A 152 -10.10 -12.01 16.37
CA GLY A 152 -8.75 -12.39 15.94
C GLY A 152 -8.20 -11.47 14.84
N ASP A 153 -6.88 -11.28 14.80
CA ASP A 153 -6.17 -10.55 13.73
C ASP A 153 -5.49 -11.49 12.73
N PHE A 154 -5.37 -12.78 13.06
CA PHE A 154 -4.85 -13.85 12.21
C PHE A 154 -3.43 -13.58 11.70
N GLY A 155 -2.60 -12.89 12.49
CA GLY A 155 -1.24 -12.54 12.11
C GLY A 155 -1.13 -11.43 11.05
N LEU A 156 -2.26 -10.87 10.58
CA LEU A 156 -2.28 -9.82 9.57
C LEU A 156 -1.60 -8.53 10.06
N ALA A 157 -1.54 -8.30 11.37
CA ALA A 157 -0.86 -7.14 11.95
C ALA A 157 0.67 -7.16 11.78
N HIS A 158 1.24 -8.31 11.40
CA HIS A 158 2.67 -8.54 11.24
C HIS A 158 3.09 -8.70 9.78
N ILE A 159 2.20 -8.46 8.82
CA ILE A 159 2.56 -8.52 7.40
C ILE A 159 3.65 -7.49 7.10
N ALA A 160 4.77 -8.00 6.63
CA ALA A 160 5.85 -7.22 6.05
C ALA A 160 6.20 -7.82 4.68
N VAL A 161 6.45 -6.95 3.72
CA VAL A 161 6.85 -7.33 2.36
C VAL A 161 8.26 -6.84 2.09
N ALA A 162 9.07 -7.70 1.48
CA ALA A 162 10.35 -7.27 0.93
C ALA A 162 10.11 -6.26 -0.20
N PRO A 163 11.00 -5.27 -0.38
CA PRO A 163 10.93 -4.35 -1.51
C PRO A 163 10.90 -5.09 -2.85
#